data_AF-A0A1G4W4L2-F1
#
_entry.id   AF-A0A1G4W4L2-F1
#
_cell.length_a   1.000
_cell.length_b   1.000
_cell.length_c   1.000
_cell.angle_alpha   90.00
_cell.angle_beta   90.00
_cell.angle_gamma   90.00
#
_symmetry.space_group_name_H-M   'P 1'
#
loop_
_entity.id
_entity.type
_entity.pdbx_description
1 polymer ?
#
loop_
_entity_poly.entity_id
_entity_poly.type
_entity_poly.pdbx_seq_one_letter_code
_entity_poly.pdbx_strand_id
1 'polypeptide(L)'
;MHFTYCPHCGTKLIDKEIGDEGRIPYCEHCNVPLWDMFTTSIITAVVNEQGEVALLRQNYVSTSNYVCVAGIMKMGESAEDTVIREVKEEIGQDVEKLEFIKSYPYPKKEMLMLGYKATVQKKDFHLSGEVDSVEWFKLEDAPAKLREGGIAWQLVKTILEDSKNK
;
A
#
# COMPACT_ATOMS: atom_id res chain seq x y z
N MET A 1 -5.20 10.27 11.29
CA MET A 1 -5.85 11.61 11.31
C MET A 1 -6.94 11.64 12.36
N HIS A 2 -6.69 12.41 13.41
CA HIS A 2 -7.64 12.67 14.49
C HIS A 2 -8.28 14.06 14.31
N PHE A 3 -9.57 14.19 14.54
CA PHE A 3 -10.29 15.45 14.40
C PHE A 3 -10.41 16.20 15.73
N THR A 4 -9.98 17.46 15.76
CA THR A 4 -10.18 18.36 16.92
C THR A 4 -11.28 19.42 16.66
N TYR A 5 -11.55 19.73 15.39
CA TYR A 5 -12.57 20.67 14.94
C TYR A 5 -13.41 20.03 13.83
N CYS A 6 -14.68 20.39 13.75
CA CYS A 6 -15.59 19.88 12.72
C CYS A 6 -15.18 20.38 11.33
N PRO A 7 -14.93 19.50 10.35
CA PRO A 7 -14.57 19.93 8.99
C PRO A 7 -15.73 20.62 8.24
N HIS A 8 -16.97 20.49 8.72
CA HIS A 8 -18.15 21.12 8.09
C HIS A 8 -18.42 22.54 8.59
N CYS A 9 -18.26 22.80 9.90
CA CYS A 9 -18.66 24.08 10.51
C CYS A 9 -17.58 24.77 11.36
N GLY A 10 -16.41 24.14 11.56
CA GLY A 10 -15.31 24.70 12.35
C GLY A 10 -15.47 24.67 13.86
N THR A 11 -16.59 24.16 14.39
CA THR A 11 -16.82 24.04 15.85
C THR A 11 -15.84 23.06 16.47
N LYS A 12 -15.29 23.38 17.66
CA LYS A 12 -14.45 22.47 18.44
C LYS A 12 -15.27 21.24 18.83
N LEU A 13 -14.70 20.06 18.64
CA LEU A 13 -15.38 18.80 18.91
C LEU A 13 -15.38 18.50 20.41
N ILE A 14 -16.42 17.80 20.85
CA ILE A 14 -16.50 17.21 22.19
C ILE A 14 -16.24 15.70 22.10
N ASP A 15 -15.85 15.09 23.20
CA ASP A 15 -15.83 13.63 23.32
C ASP A 15 -17.23 13.14 23.70
N LYS A 16 -17.85 12.36 22.82
CA LYS A 16 -19.17 11.77 23.06
C LYS A 16 -19.07 10.25 23.01
N GLU A 17 -19.71 9.60 23.97
CA GLU A 17 -19.83 8.15 23.99
C GLU A 17 -20.88 7.69 22.96
N ILE A 18 -20.48 6.81 22.05
CA ILE A 18 -21.33 6.32 20.95
C ILE A 18 -21.22 4.80 20.85
N GLY A 19 -22.30 4.11 21.21
CA GLY A 19 -22.39 2.65 21.12
C GLY A 19 -21.20 1.94 21.77
N ASP A 20 -20.71 0.88 21.11
CA ASP A 20 -19.55 0.11 21.55
C ASP A 20 -18.21 0.71 21.07
N GLU A 21 -18.24 1.79 20.30
CA GLU A 21 -17.04 2.50 19.79
C GLU A 21 -16.34 3.33 20.90
N GLY A 22 -17.01 3.52 22.04
CA GLY A 22 -16.52 4.31 23.15
C GLY A 22 -16.64 5.82 22.91
N ARG A 23 -15.68 6.59 23.45
CA ARG A 23 -15.64 8.06 23.32
C ARG A 23 -14.98 8.45 22.01
N ILE A 24 -15.71 9.13 21.15
CA ILE A 24 -15.19 9.63 19.87
C ILE A 24 -15.44 11.13 19.69
N PRO A 25 -14.66 11.83 18.85
CA PRO A 25 -14.90 13.21 18.50
C PRO A 25 -16.29 13.41 17.89
N TYR A 26 -17.04 14.38 18.41
CA TYR A 26 -18.41 14.64 18.01
C TYR A 26 -18.68 16.13 17.85
N CYS A 27 -19.37 16.48 16.76
CA CYS A 27 -19.80 17.84 16.52
C CYS A 27 -21.25 18.03 16.98
N GLU A 28 -21.45 18.82 18.04
CA GLU A 28 -22.81 19.13 18.53
C GLU A 28 -23.60 20.05 17.59
N HIS A 29 -22.92 20.90 16.81
CA HIS A 29 -23.59 21.81 15.87
C HIS A 29 -24.13 21.07 14.63
N CYS A 30 -23.30 20.20 14.02
CA CYS A 30 -23.71 19.41 12.85
C CYS A 30 -24.37 18.08 13.23
N ASN A 31 -24.38 17.73 14.52
CA ASN A 31 -24.92 16.48 15.05
C ASN A 31 -24.27 15.21 14.45
N VAL A 32 -22.96 15.26 14.13
CA VAL A 32 -22.23 14.17 13.47
C VAL A 32 -21.06 13.62 14.30
N PRO A 33 -20.89 12.29 14.37
CA PRO A 33 -19.65 11.66 14.82
C PRO A 33 -18.53 11.80 13.78
N LEU A 34 -17.28 11.90 14.26
CA LEU A 34 -16.08 11.98 13.43
C LEU A 34 -15.06 10.96 13.93
N TRP A 35 -15.07 9.78 13.34
CA TRP A 35 -14.09 8.73 13.61
C TRP A 35 -12.70 9.13 13.12
N ASP A 36 -11.68 8.64 13.83
CA ASP A 36 -10.31 8.75 13.37
C ASP A 36 -10.15 8.02 12.03
N MET A 37 -9.51 8.68 11.08
CA MET A 37 -9.27 8.12 9.76
C MET A 37 -7.78 7.89 9.55
N PHE A 38 -7.45 6.78 8.92
CA PHE A 38 -6.10 6.48 8.44
C PHE A 38 -6.11 6.41 6.92
N THR A 39 -4.99 6.75 6.30
CA THR A 39 -4.83 6.61 4.86
C THR A 39 -4.72 5.13 4.51
N THR A 40 -5.30 4.71 3.39
CA THR A 40 -5.13 3.36 2.85
C THR A 40 -4.28 3.40 1.58
N SER A 41 -3.31 2.50 1.51
CA SER A 41 -2.36 2.36 0.41
C SER A 41 -2.31 0.90 -0.02
N ILE A 42 -2.06 0.61 -1.28
CA ILE A 42 -1.64 -0.73 -1.71
C ILE A 42 -0.13 -0.88 -1.55
N ILE A 43 0.34 -2.12 -1.48
CA ILE A 43 1.73 -2.52 -1.70
C ILE A 43 1.75 -3.84 -2.46
N THR A 44 2.46 -3.89 -3.58
CA THR A 44 2.31 -4.98 -4.55
C THR A 44 3.66 -5.55 -4.97
N ALA A 45 3.83 -6.86 -4.76
CA ALA A 45 4.89 -7.61 -5.39
C ALA A 45 4.46 -7.97 -6.82
N VAL A 46 5.07 -7.32 -7.82
CA VAL A 46 4.79 -7.56 -9.25
C VAL A 46 5.71 -8.65 -9.75
N VAL A 47 5.15 -9.82 -10.08
CA VAL A 47 5.89 -11.04 -10.43
C VAL A 47 5.60 -11.44 -11.87
N ASN A 48 6.63 -11.79 -12.64
CA ASN A 48 6.48 -12.23 -14.02
C ASN A 48 6.45 -13.75 -14.17
N GLU A 49 6.25 -14.23 -15.40
CA GLU A 49 6.20 -15.64 -15.77
C GLU A 49 7.53 -16.39 -15.57
N GLN A 50 8.63 -15.67 -15.38
CA GLN A 50 9.99 -16.20 -15.15
C GLN A 50 10.31 -16.36 -13.65
N GLY A 51 9.36 -16.03 -12.75
CA GLY A 51 9.57 -16.08 -11.30
C GLY A 51 10.44 -14.94 -10.78
N GLU A 52 10.49 -13.82 -11.49
CA GLU A 52 11.17 -12.60 -11.07
C GLU A 52 10.16 -11.59 -10.55
N VAL A 53 10.58 -10.74 -9.61
CA VAL A 53 9.81 -9.63 -9.05
C VAL A 53 10.45 -8.31 -9.43
N ALA A 54 9.63 -7.34 -9.83
CA ALA A 54 10.08 -5.97 -10.08
C ALA A 54 10.26 -5.24 -8.75
N LEU A 55 11.47 -4.72 -8.53
CA LEU A 55 11.79 -3.90 -7.36
C LEU A 55 12.27 -2.52 -7.80
N LEU A 56 11.75 -1.50 -7.13
CA LEU A 56 11.92 -0.09 -7.49
C LEU A 56 12.95 0.59 -6.58
N ARG A 57 13.62 1.60 -7.12
CA ARG A 57 14.33 2.64 -6.36
C ARG A 57 13.50 3.91 -6.38
N GLN A 58 13.20 4.42 -5.20
CA GLN A 58 12.54 5.69 -4.96
C GLN A 58 13.29 6.40 -3.83
N ASN A 59 14.20 7.30 -4.20
CA ASN A 59 15.15 7.95 -3.30
C ASN A 59 14.47 8.76 -2.19
N TYR A 60 13.27 9.29 -2.46
CA TYR A 60 12.45 9.98 -1.45
C TYR A 60 11.85 9.01 -0.41
N VAL A 61 11.75 7.71 -0.71
CA VAL A 61 11.26 6.66 0.18
C VAL A 61 12.42 5.99 0.93
N SER A 62 13.44 5.55 0.20
CA SER A 62 14.64 4.94 0.76
C SER A 62 15.84 5.16 -0.16
N THR A 63 16.91 5.72 0.39
CA THR A 63 18.17 5.92 -0.34
C THR A 63 18.99 4.64 -0.48
N SER A 64 18.72 3.60 0.32
CA SER A 64 19.56 2.40 0.40
C SER A 64 18.88 1.10 0.01
N ASN A 65 17.56 0.97 0.17
CA ASN A 65 16.83 -0.26 -0.15
C ASN A 65 15.96 -0.09 -1.39
N TYR A 66 15.66 -1.21 -2.05
CA TYR A 66 14.57 -1.25 -3.01
C TYR A 66 13.22 -1.32 -2.29
N VAL A 67 12.15 -1.04 -3.03
CA VAL A 67 10.76 -1.13 -2.57
C VAL A 67 9.90 -1.86 -3.61
N CYS A 68 8.71 -2.28 -3.17
CA CYS A 68 7.66 -2.76 -4.07
C CYS A 68 6.83 -1.58 -4.57
N VAL A 69 6.08 -1.77 -5.66
CA VAL A 69 5.07 -0.81 -6.15
C VAL A 69 4.09 -0.53 -5.01
N ALA A 70 3.85 0.74 -4.70
CA ALA A 70 2.96 1.15 -3.61
C ALA A 70 2.29 2.48 -3.95
N GLY A 71 0.99 2.58 -3.69
CA GLY A 71 0.26 3.81 -3.99
C GLY A 71 -0.98 4.00 -3.15
N ILE A 72 -1.34 5.25 -2.93
CA ILE A 72 -2.51 5.63 -2.13
C ILE A 72 -3.77 5.43 -2.97
N MET A 73 -4.79 4.85 -2.36
CA MET A 73 -6.09 4.67 -3.02
C MET A 73 -6.74 6.04 -3.30
N LYS A 74 -7.25 6.25 -4.52
CA LYS A 74 -8.01 7.46 -4.86
C LYS A 74 -9.50 7.25 -4.58
N MET A 75 -10.23 8.35 -4.42
CA MET A 75 -11.69 8.31 -4.23
C MET A 75 -12.35 7.61 -5.42
N GLY A 76 -13.19 6.61 -5.13
CA GLY A 76 -13.91 5.83 -6.14
C GLY A 76 -13.14 4.64 -6.72
N GLU A 77 -11.89 4.40 -6.30
CA GLU A 77 -11.13 3.23 -6.70
C GLU A 77 -11.27 2.10 -5.68
N SER A 78 -11.36 0.85 -6.16
CA SER A 78 -11.07 -0.31 -5.33
C SER A 78 -9.57 -0.44 -5.07
N ALA A 79 -9.18 -1.27 -4.10
CA ALA A 79 -7.77 -1.54 -3.87
C ALA A 79 -7.16 -2.28 -5.08
N GLU A 80 -7.93 -3.17 -5.72
CA GLU A 80 -7.55 -3.87 -6.93
C GLU A 80 -7.32 -2.91 -8.11
N ASP A 81 -8.22 -1.95 -8.32
CA ASP A 81 -8.06 -0.91 -9.35
C ASP A 81 -6.83 -0.04 -9.07
N THR A 82 -6.58 0.26 -7.80
CA THR A 82 -5.38 0.99 -7.36
C THR A 82 -4.13 0.20 -7.73
N VAL A 83 -4.08 -1.12 -7.50
CA VAL A 83 -2.93 -1.94 -7.93
C VAL A 83 -2.72 -1.87 -9.44
N ILE A 84 -3.79 -2.08 -10.22
CA ILE A 84 -3.70 -2.06 -11.68
C ILE A 84 -3.18 -0.70 -12.18
N ARG A 85 -3.71 0.40 -11.62
CA ARG A 85 -3.30 1.76 -11.96
C ARG A 85 -1.84 2.01 -11.59
N GLU A 86 -1.43 1.76 -10.35
CA GLU A 86 -0.07 2.05 -9.89
C GLU A 86 0.98 1.20 -10.62
N VAL A 87 0.70 -0.09 -10.86
CA VAL A 87 1.60 -0.95 -11.65
C VAL A 87 1.76 -0.43 -13.08
N LYS A 88 0.68 0.11 -13.67
CA LYS A 88 0.72 0.70 -15.00
C LYS A 88 1.42 2.06 -15.03
N GLU A 89 1.13 2.93 -14.08
CA GLU A 89 1.67 4.28 -13.96
C GLU A 89 3.16 4.24 -13.63
N GLU A 90 3.59 3.50 -12.61
CA GLU A 90 4.95 3.52 -12.09
C GLU A 90 5.96 2.76 -12.96
N ILE A 91 5.58 1.59 -13.49
CA ILE A 91 6.51 0.68 -14.17
C ILE A 91 6.02 0.20 -15.55
N GLY A 92 4.87 0.67 -16.01
CA GLY A 92 4.35 0.41 -17.35
C GLY A 92 3.81 -1.00 -17.57
N GLN A 93 3.74 -1.86 -16.54
CA GLN A 93 3.31 -3.26 -16.67
C GLN A 93 1.77 -3.39 -16.72
N ASP A 94 1.27 -4.48 -17.30
CA ASP A 94 -0.17 -4.79 -17.33
C ASP A 94 -0.45 -6.01 -16.45
N VAL A 95 -1.33 -5.86 -15.47
CA VAL A 95 -1.69 -6.92 -14.52
C VAL A 95 -2.63 -7.93 -15.17
N GLU A 96 -2.25 -9.20 -15.19
CA GLU A 96 -3.07 -10.30 -15.70
C GLU A 96 -3.85 -11.04 -14.61
N LYS A 97 -3.23 -11.14 -13.43
CA LYS A 97 -3.84 -11.79 -12.26
C LYS A 97 -3.44 -11.05 -11.00
N LEU A 98 -4.39 -10.93 -10.09
CA LEU A 98 -4.19 -10.26 -8.82
C LEU A 98 -4.61 -11.19 -7.67
N GLU A 99 -3.77 -11.27 -6.65
CA GLU A 99 -4.02 -12.06 -5.43
C GLU A 99 -3.80 -11.17 -4.20
N PHE A 100 -4.83 -11.00 -3.38
CA PHE A 100 -4.67 -10.37 -2.06
C PHE A 100 -3.93 -11.31 -1.12
N ILE A 101 -2.90 -10.79 -0.44
CA ILE A 101 -2.07 -11.57 0.49
C ILE A 101 -2.55 -11.33 1.92
N LYS A 102 -2.44 -10.09 2.41
CA LYS A 102 -2.97 -9.63 3.69
C LYS A 102 -2.84 -8.12 3.84
N SER A 103 -3.45 -7.57 4.88
CA SER A 103 -3.26 -6.18 5.30
C SER A 103 -2.09 -6.03 6.27
N TYR A 104 -1.36 -4.93 6.18
CA TYR A 104 -0.23 -4.56 7.03
C TYR A 104 -0.51 -3.21 7.70
N PRO A 105 -0.69 -3.16 9.04
CA PRO A 105 -0.72 -1.88 9.72
C PRO A 105 0.66 -1.23 9.59
N TYR A 106 0.70 0.06 9.28
CA TYR A 106 1.93 0.84 9.22
C TYR A 106 1.87 2.02 10.19
N PRO A 107 2.15 1.78 11.50
CA PRO A 107 2.00 2.79 12.55
C PRO A 107 2.83 4.05 12.31
N LYS A 108 4.04 3.89 11.74
CA LYS A 108 4.95 5.02 11.51
C LYS A 108 4.36 6.10 10.58
N LYS A 109 3.43 5.73 9.70
CA LYS A 109 2.76 6.66 8.78
C LYS A 109 1.24 6.74 9.02
N GLU A 110 0.74 6.19 10.13
CA GLU A 110 -0.69 6.12 10.45
C GLU A 110 -1.55 5.63 9.26
N MET A 111 -1.09 4.55 8.61
CA MET A 111 -1.76 4.02 7.41
C MET A 111 -1.94 2.51 7.48
N LEU A 112 -2.88 2.03 6.68
CA LEU A 112 -3.06 0.61 6.39
C LEU A 112 -2.55 0.33 4.98
N MET A 113 -1.63 -0.63 4.85
CA MET A 113 -1.16 -1.08 3.55
C MET A 113 -1.83 -2.42 3.18
N LEU A 114 -2.48 -2.49 2.03
CA LEU A 114 -3.09 -3.70 1.50
C LEU A 114 -2.09 -4.40 0.58
N GLY A 115 -1.64 -5.59 0.98
CA GLY A 115 -0.60 -6.33 0.29
C GLY A 115 -1.14 -7.24 -0.80
N TYR A 116 -0.60 -7.10 -2.00
CA TYR A 116 -0.98 -7.90 -3.15
C TYR A 116 0.23 -8.57 -3.82
N LYS A 117 -0.05 -9.69 -4.50
CA LYS A 117 0.80 -10.24 -5.55
C LYS A 117 0.09 -9.99 -6.89
N ALA A 118 0.76 -9.26 -7.78
CA ALA A 118 0.29 -9.06 -9.15
C ALA A 118 1.14 -9.92 -10.09
N THR A 119 0.51 -10.67 -10.99
CA THR A 119 1.19 -11.38 -12.06
C THR A 119 1.08 -10.59 -13.36
N VAL A 120 2.20 -10.47 -14.07
CA VAL A 120 2.33 -9.74 -15.34
C VAL A 120 3.10 -10.59 -16.35
N GLN A 121 3.01 -10.28 -17.64
CA GLN A 121 3.96 -10.76 -18.64
C GLN A 121 5.14 -9.80 -18.70
N LYS A 122 6.36 -10.32 -18.61
CA LYS A 122 7.58 -9.50 -18.65
C LYS A 122 7.65 -8.70 -19.95
N LYS A 123 7.76 -7.38 -19.82
CA LYS A 123 8.06 -6.45 -20.90
C LYS A 123 8.94 -5.31 -20.41
N ASP A 124 9.43 -4.50 -21.34
CA ASP A 124 10.23 -3.32 -21.04
C ASP A 124 9.49 -2.38 -20.08
N PHE A 125 10.25 -1.84 -19.12
CA PHE A 125 9.72 -0.90 -18.16
C PHE A 125 9.49 0.47 -18.81
N HIS A 126 8.39 1.09 -18.44
CA HIS A 126 8.13 2.50 -18.72
C HIS A 126 7.90 3.19 -17.38
N LEU A 127 8.88 3.99 -16.94
CA LEU A 127 8.88 4.58 -15.62
C LEU A 127 8.14 5.91 -15.58
N SER A 128 7.41 6.13 -14.48
CA SER A 128 6.91 7.46 -14.14
C SER A 128 8.05 8.37 -13.64
N GLY A 129 7.75 9.66 -13.45
CA GLY A 129 8.69 10.60 -12.82
C GLY A 129 8.93 10.35 -11.33
N GLU A 130 8.20 9.42 -10.71
CA GLU A 130 8.32 9.09 -9.28
C GLU A 130 9.28 7.92 -9.01
N VAL A 131 9.73 7.22 -10.05
CA VAL A 131 10.58 6.03 -9.94
C VAL A 131 11.96 6.31 -10.52
N ASP A 132 13.00 6.24 -9.69
CA ASP A 132 14.38 6.49 -10.13
C ASP A 132 14.93 5.35 -10.99
N SER A 133 14.64 4.10 -10.60
CA SER A 133 14.96 2.91 -11.38
C SER A 133 14.09 1.73 -10.97
N VAL A 134 14.02 0.72 -11.83
CA VAL A 134 13.37 -0.55 -11.54
C VAL A 134 14.18 -1.68 -12.18
N GLU A 135 14.28 -2.80 -11.48
CA GLU A 135 14.97 -3.99 -11.95
C GLU A 135 14.16 -5.24 -11.63
N TRP A 136 14.24 -6.24 -12.51
CA TRP A 136 13.76 -7.58 -12.23
C TRP A 136 14.80 -8.31 -11.38
N PHE A 137 14.37 -8.87 -10.25
CA PHE A 137 15.17 -9.76 -9.42
C PHE A 137 14.48 -11.11 -9.32
N LYS A 138 15.23 -12.20 -9.20
CA LYS A 138 14.60 -13.46 -8.82
C LYS A 138 13.83 -13.30 -7.52
N LEU A 139 12.61 -13.84 -7.46
CA LEU A 139 11.75 -13.69 -6.29
C LEU A 139 12.41 -14.21 -5.02
N GLU A 140 13.22 -15.27 -5.12
CA GLU A 140 13.99 -15.84 -4.01
C GLU A 140 15.09 -14.92 -3.46
N ASP A 141 15.67 -14.06 -4.29
CA ASP A 141 16.75 -13.14 -3.94
C ASP A 141 16.24 -11.78 -3.43
N ALA A 142 14.97 -11.46 -3.73
CA ALA A 142 14.34 -10.18 -3.41
C ALA A 142 14.39 -9.78 -1.92
N PRO A 143 14.22 -10.69 -0.92
CA PRO A 143 14.33 -10.31 0.49
C PRO A 143 15.67 -9.67 0.86
N ALA A 144 16.77 -10.00 0.18
CA ALA A 144 18.09 -9.41 0.43
C ALA A 144 18.24 -7.98 -0.14
N LYS A 145 17.32 -7.54 -1.01
CA LYS A 145 17.29 -6.20 -1.62
C LYS A 145 16.37 -5.23 -0.88
N LEU A 146 15.49 -5.76 -0.04
CA LEU A 146 14.48 -5.03 0.72
C LEU A 146 14.97 -4.75 2.13
N ARG A 147 14.41 -3.72 2.76
CA ARG A 147 14.66 -3.46 4.17
C ARG A 147 14.11 -4.60 5.03
N GLU A 148 14.99 -5.32 5.72
CA GLU A 148 14.62 -6.41 6.61
C GLU A 148 13.55 -5.98 7.64
N GLY A 149 12.54 -6.82 7.83
CA GLY A 149 11.39 -6.56 8.70
C GLY A 149 10.41 -5.48 8.18
N GLY A 150 10.71 -4.78 7.09
CA GLY A 150 9.79 -3.83 6.44
C GLY A 150 8.60 -4.53 5.78
N ILE A 151 7.54 -3.77 5.47
CA ILE A 151 6.30 -4.32 4.90
C ILE A 151 6.55 -5.02 3.55
N ALA A 152 7.34 -4.42 2.66
CA ALA A 152 7.73 -5.03 1.39
C ALA A 152 8.46 -6.38 1.60
N TRP A 153 9.39 -6.42 2.56
CA TRP A 153 10.12 -7.64 2.91
C TRP A 153 9.19 -8.73 3.44
N GLN A 154 8.25 -8.36 4.34
CA GLN A 154 7.26 -9.28 4.87
C GLN A 154 6.32 -9.80 3.77
N LEU A 155 5.90 -8.95 2.83
CA LEU A 155 5.07 -9.33 1.68
C LEU A 155 5.75 -10.39 0.82
N VAL A 156 6.98 -10.13 0.38
CA VAL A 156 7.74 -11.08 -0.45
C VAL A 156 7.99 -12.39 0.29
N LYS A 157 8.32 -12.34 1.59
CA LYS A 157 8.47 -13.55 2.43
C LYS A 157 7.21 -14.40 2.48
N THR A 158 6.04 -13.79 2.73
CA THR A 158 4.76 -14.50 2.75
C THR A 158 4.47 -15.15 1.40
N ILE A 159 4.71 -14.45 0.29
CA ILE A 159 4.51 -15.00 -1.07
C ILE A 159 5.42 -16.21 -1.33
N LEU A 160 6.68 -16.16 -0.88
CA LEU A 160 7.64 -17.27 -1.01
C LEU A 160 7.22 -18.49 -0.17
N GLU A 161 6.67 -18.26 1.03
CA GLU A 161 6.16 -19.32 1.90
C GLU A 161 4.92 -20.00 1.29
N ASP A 162 3.97 -19.21 0.78
CA ASP A 162 2.76 -19.73 0.13
C ASP A 162 3.07 -20.54 -1.14
N SER A 163 4.13 -20.18 -1.86
CA SER A 163 4.54 -20.90 -3.07
C SER A 163 5.19 -22.25 -2.79
N LYS A 164 5.72 -22.48 -1.57
CA LYS A 164 6.29 -23.78 -1.15
C LYS A 164 5.24 -24.77 -0.65
N ASN A 165 4.06 -24.26 -0.29
CA ASN A 165 2.96 -25.04 0.26
C ASN A 165 1.93 -25.48 -0.81
N LYS A 166 2.16 -25.11 -2.08
CA LYS A 166 1.37 -25.51 -3.25
C LYS A 166 2.13 -26.56 -4.06
#